data_AF-A0A7K0WVJ4-F1
#
_entry.id   AF-A0A7K0WVJ4-F1
#
_cell.length_a   1.000
_cell.length_b   1.000
_cell.length_c   1.000
_cell.angle_alpha   90.00
_cell.angle_beta   90.00
_cell.angle_gamma   90.00
#
_symmetry.space_group_name_H-M   'P 1'
#
loop_
_entity.id
_entity.type
_entity.pdbx_description
1 polymer ?
#
loop_
_entity_poly.entity_id
_entity_poly.type
_entity_poly.pdbx_seq_one_letter_code
_entity_poly.pdbx_strand_id
1 'polypeptide(L)'
;MAEPDDGRAVDLLLAEADRDRTGEVSDAATWAAVVGVERVSLVAGTQDPGRLRLLLQGHAEDDVLPEVHRARERVVDALVRSAQHRGPDSGVAHRDAGHHSVTLDAVRLRAALRAAHRTFEAEPYYRERYAERGARFAGTDSAWLVTLGELPRDGCLGQVDWLSRVLAGRGMPTWLLERHLEDLVAEIEDALGPGTTGYLGAAATALRGRRRDAVSDDELLAAPSRLRAETSGSEPLPGAASLVLAAAADAANGVTRGYEACVAWLTDPDRCDPAVATWLRHEAATVAPAVSTDAGARVSAGRSRAGSRARRS
;
A
#
# COMPACT_ATOMS: atom_id res chain seq x y z
N MET A 1 -9.67 27.86 -21.73
CA MET A 1 -8.80 28.81 -21.00
C MET A 1 -8.48 28.11 -19.69
N ALA A 2 -7.27 27.57 -19.54
CA ALA A 2 -6.87 26.90 -18.30
C ALA A 2 -6.83 27.94 -17.17
N GLU A 3 -7.27 27.58 -15.96
CA GLU A 3 -7.12 28.45 -14.79
C GLU A 3 -5.63 28.71 -14.52
N PRO A 4 -5.23 29.88 -13.99
CA PRO A 4 -3.82 30.22 -13.78
C PRO A 4 -3.05 29.16 -12.98
N ASP A 5 -3.73 28.48 -12.05
CA ASP A 5 -3.15 27.41 -11.22
C ASP A 5 -2.95 26.10 -12.00
N ASP A 6 -3.74 25.82 -13.03
CA ASP A 6 -3.60 24.64 -13.90
C ASP A 6 -2.36 24.76 -14.80
N GLY A 7 -2.12 25.96 -15.37
CA GLY A 7 -0.90 26.23 -16.13
C GLY A 7 0.37 26.04 -15.29
N ARG A 8 0.37 26.60 -14.07
CA ARG A 8 1.48 26.43 -13.13
C ARG A 8 1.66 24.98 -12.68
N ALA A 9 0.59 24.22 -12.52
CA ALA A 9 0.66 22.81 -12.18
C ALA A 9 1.32 21.98 -13.30
N VAL A 10 0.99 22.26 -14.57
CA VAL A 10 1.65 21.62 -15.72
C VAL A 10 3.13 21.96 -15.76
N ASP A 11 3.52 23.22 -15.54
CA ASP A 11 4.92 23.63 -15.53
C ASP A 11 5.74 22.88 -14.46
N LEU A 12 5.19 22.73 -13.25
CA LEU A 12 5.82 21.96 -12.18
C LEU A 12 5.95 20.48 -12.53
N LEU A 13 4.94 19.87 -13.13
CA LEU A 13 5.01 18.48 -13.59
C LEU A 13 6.06 18.31 -14.69
N LEU A 14 6.13 19.23 -15.65
CA LEU A 14 7.11 19.20 -16.73
C LEU A 14 8.54 19.37 -16.23
N ALA A 15 8.75 20.15 -15.17
CA ALA A 15 10.05 20.30 -14.52
C ALA A 15 10.55 19.00 -13.89
N GLU A 16 9.64 18.07 -13.53
CA GLU A 16 10.00 16.77 -12.95
C GLU A 16 10.05 15.63 -13.98
N ALA A 17 9.75 15.89 -15.26
CA ALA A 17 9.65 14.86 -16.30
C ALA A 17 10.97 14.12 -16.58
N ASP A 18 12.11 14.79 -16.43
CA ASP A 18 13.44 14.16 -16.56
C ASP A 18 13.81 13.30 -15.36
N ARG A 19 13.13 13.50 -14.21
CA ARG A 19 13.38 12.77 -12.95
C ARG A 19 14.79 12.96 -12.36
N ASP A 20 15.52 13.98 -12.83
CA ASP A 20 16.89 14.29 -12.40
C ASP A 20 16.99 14.90 -11.00
N ARG A 21 15.88 15.35 -10.42
CA ARG A 21 15.89 15.98 -9.09
C ARG A 21 16.39 15.01 -8.02
N THR A 22 17.40 15.42 -7.27
CA THR A 22 17.92 14.71 -6.09
C THR A 22 17.81 15.56 -4.82
N GLY A 23 17.87 14.93 -3.65
CA GLY A 23 17.90 15.63 -2.37
C GLY A 23 16.54 16.13 -1.89
N GLU A 24 16.57 17.04 -0.91
CA GLU A 24 15.39 17.50 -0.19
C GLU A 24 14.43 18.34 -1.06
N VAL A 25 13.14 18.03 -0.97
CA VAL A 25 12.02 18.72 -1.59
C VAL A 25 11.05 19.20 -0.51
N SER A 26 11.32 20.38 0.04
CA SER A 26 10.57 20.96 1.16
C SER A 26 9.34 21.78 0.73
N ASP A 27 9.19 22.04 -0.58
CA ASP A 27 8.02 22.72 -1.14
C ASP A 27 6.92 21.71 -1.48
N ALA A 28 5.69 21.94 -1.01
CA ALA A 28 4.60 20.99 -1.16
C ALA A 28 4.20 20.77 -2.63
N ALA A 29 4.19 21.82 -3.45
CA ALA A 29 3.81 21.73 -4.86
C ALA A 29 4.86 20.96 -5.67
N THR A 30 6.14 21.22 -5.42
CA THR A 30 7.24 20.49 -6.04
C THR A 30 7.23 19.01 -5.61
N TRP A 31 7.01 18.73 -4.32
CA TRP A 31 6.88 17.36 -3.81
C TRP A 31 5.71 16.62 -4.47
N ALA A 32 4.55 17.29 -4.60
CA ALA A 32 3.39 16.75 -5.31
C ALA A 32 3.68 16.46 -6.79
N ALA A 33 4.49 17.30 -7.45
CA ALA A 33 4.90 17.09 -8.84
C ALA A 33 5.79 15.85 -9.00
N VAL A 34 6.74 15.63 -8.08
CA VAL A 34 7.55 14.39 -8.05
C VAL A 34 6.65 13.15 -7.94
N VAL A 35 5.68 13.17 -7.02
CA VAL A 35 4.70 12.08 -6.88
C VAL A 35 3.88 11.88 -8.16
N GLY A 36 3.39 12.97 -8.75
CA GLY A 36 2.58 12.95 -9.96
C GLY A 36 3.31 12.33 -11.14
N VAL A 37 4.52 12.80 -11.43
CA VAL A 37 5.32 12.27 -12.55
C VAL A 37 5.69 10.81 -12.35
N GLU A 38 6.10 10.42 -11.15
CA GLU A 38 6.47 9.02 -10.89
C GLU A 38 5.27 8.08 -11.08
N ARG A 39 4.07 8.47 -10.61
CA ARG A 39 2.85 7.68 -10.81
C ARG A 39 2.43 7.59 -12.26
N VAL A 40 2.51 8.70 -13.01
CA VAL A 40 2.25 8.69 -14.46
C VAL A 40 3.25 7.78 -15.18
N SER A 41 4.53 7.83 -14.83
CA SER A 41 5.57 6.96 -15.38
C SER A 41 5.27 5.48 -15.17
N LEU A 42 4.80 5.11 -13.97
CA LEU A 42 4.44 3.75 -13.61
C LEU A 42 3.22 3.25 -14.40
N VAL A 43 2.14 4.03 -14.43
CA VAL A 43 0.91 3.67 -15.16
C VAL A 43 1.15 3.61 -16.68
N ALA A 44 1.96 4.52 -17.22
CA ALA A 44 2.29 4.54 -18.64
C ALA A 44 3.36 3.52 -19.04
N GLY A 45 4.00 2.84 -18.09
CA GLY A 45 5.07 1.88 -18.34
C GLY A 45 6.28 2.49 -19.07
N THR A 46 6.58 3.77 -18.83
CA THR A 46 7.66 4.48 -19.53
C THR A 46 8.46 5.36 -18.59
N GLN A 47 9.77 5.36 -18.78
CA GLN A 47 10.69 6.29 -18.10
C GLN A 47 11.28 7.33 -19.06
N ASP A 48 10.96 7.26 -20.35
CA ASP A 48 11.44 8.20 -21.35
C ASP A 48 10.92 9.62 -21.09
N PRO A 49 11.79 10.62 -20.86
CA PRO A 49 11.35 11.97 -20.53
C PRO A 49 10.57 12.66 -21.64
N GLY A 50 10.86 12.35 -22.91
CA GLY A 50 10.13 12.89 -24.06
C GLY A 50 8.67 12.43 -24.05
N ARG A 51 8.46 11.12 -23.86
CA ARG A 51 7.13 10.53 -23.74
C ARG A 51 6.38 11.06 -22.51
N LEU A 52 7.04 11.18 -21.36
CA LEU A 52 6.41 11.74 -20.16
C LEU A 52 5.92 13.17 -20.39
N ARG A 53 6.73 14.03 -21.04
CA ARG A 53 6.31 15.39 -21.39
C ARG A 53 5.07 15.40 -22.28
N LEU A 54 5.04 14.56 -23.32
CA LEU A 54 3.88 14.47 -24.21
C LEU A 54 2.60 14.10 -23.43
N LEU A 55 2.68 13.09 -22.56
CA LEU A 55 1.55 12.68 -21.71
C LEU A 55 1.07 13.83 -20.82
N LEU A 56 2.00 14.50 -20.13
CA LEU A 56 1.71 15.63 -19.24
C LEU A 56 1.17 16.86 -19.99
N GLN A 57 1.51 17.01 -21.28
CA GLN A 57 1.00 18.07 -22.16
C GLN A 57 -0.38 17.77 -22.77
N GLY A 58 -1.01 16.65 -22.40
CA GLY A 58 -2.37 16.31 -22.83
C GLY A 58 -2.45 15.31 -23.98
N HIS A 59 -1.35 14.64 -24.31
CA HIS A 59 -1.35 13.51 -25.26
C HIS A 59 -1.52 12.15 -24.56
N ALA A 60 -2.09 12.13 -23.35
CA ALA A 60 -2.40 10.90 -22.65
C ALA A 60 -3.76 10.33 -23.10
N GLU A 61 -3.81 9.01 -23.26
CA GLU A 61 -5.01 8.26 -23.64
C GLU A 61 -5.23 7.10 -22.66
N ASP A 62 -6.39 6.45 -22.75
CA ASP A 62 -6.76 5.26 -21.99
C ASP A 62 -6.50 5.37 -20.47
N ASP A 63 -5.88 4.36 -19.88
CA ASP A 63 -5.64 4.24 -18.44
C ASP A 63 -4.65 5.28 -17.89
N VAL A 64 -3.89 5.96 -18.78
CA VAL A 64 -2.91 6.98 -18.38
C VAL A 64 -3.58 8.33 -18.12
N LEU A 65 -4.61 8.66 -18.89
CA LEU A 65 -5.29 9.97 -18.82
C LEU A 65 -5.84 10.26 -17.40
N PRO A 66 -6.53 9.33 -16.71
CA PRO A 66 -6.97 9.55 -15.34
C PRO A 66 -5.83 9.87 -14.37
N GLU A 67 -4.66 9.23 -14.51
CA GLU A 67 -3.53 9.50 -13.61
C GLU A 67 -2.86 10.85 -13.92
N VAL A 68 -2.81 11.29 -15.18
CA VAL A 68 -2.37 12.66 -15.53
C VAL A 68 -3.28 13.71 -14.91
N HIS A 69 -4.61 13.51 -14.95
CA HIS A 69 -5.55 14.41 -14.27
C HIS A 69 -5.32 14.44 -12.76
N ARG A 70 -5.18 13.28 -12.12
CA ARG A 70 -4.86 13.18 -10.68
C ARG A 70 -3.54 13.86 -10.33
N ALA A 71 -2.52 13.76 -11.20
CA ALA A 71 -1.25 14.43 -11.01
C ALA A 71 -1.40 15.96 -11.00
N ARG A 72 -2.16 16.52 -11.95
CA ARG A 72 -2.45 17.97 -11.99
C ARG A 72 -3.25 18.43 -10.78
N GLU A 73 -4.34 17.74 -10.46
CA GLU A 73 -5.18 18.06 -9.29
C GLU A 73 -4.36 18.08 -8.00
N ARG A 74 -3.46 17.10 -7.82
CA ARG A 74 -2.57 17.02 -6.66
C ARG A 74 -1.64 18.22 -6.56
N VAL A 75 -1.07 18.68 -7.68
CA VAL A 75 -0.19 19.86 -7.70
C VAL A 75 -0.98 21.14 -7.44
N VAL A 76 -2.17 21.30 -8.03
CA VAL A 76 -3.06 22.44 -7.77
C VAL A 76 -3.40 22.54 -6.28
N ASP A 77 -3.78 21.43 -5.65
CA ASP A 77 -4.04 21.38 -4.21
C ASP A 77 -2.81 21.77 -3.37
N ALA A 78 -1.64 21.31 -3.80
CA ALA A 78 -0.38 21.56 -3.11
C ALA A 78 0.15 22.99 -3.31
N LEU A 79 -0.23 23.69 -4.39
CA LEU A 79 0.07 25.10 -4.60
C LEU A 79 -0.57 25.97 -3.50
N VAL A 80 -1.82 25.66 -3.10
CA VAL A 80 -2.50 26.35 -1.99
C VAL A 80 -1.74 26.18 -0.67
N ARG A 81 -1.22 24.97 -0.40
CA ARG A 81 -0.41 24.70 0.80
C ARG A 81 0.92 25.44 0.78
N SER A 82 1.58 25.46 -0.38
CA SER A 82 2.87 26.13 -0.57
C SER A 82 2.74 27.63 -0.36
N ALA A 83 1.65 28.24 -0.86
CA ALA A 83 1.32 29.64 -0.60
C ALA A 83 1.09 29.96 0.89
N GLN A 84 0.78 28.96 1.71
CA GLN A 84 0.64 29.06 3.16
C GLN A 84 1.92 28.66 3.93
N HIS A 85 3.04 28.45 3.22
CA HIS A 85 4.32 27.97 3.78
C HIS A 85 4.19 26.66 4.56
N ARG A 86 3.28 25.78 4.14
CA ARG A 86 3.13 24.44 4.71
C ARG A 86 3.92 23.44 3.87
N GLY A 87 4.84 22.74 4.52
CA GLY A 87 5.66 21.70 3.87
C GLY A 87 4.88 20.43 3.52
N PRO A 88 5.53 19.46 2.84
CA PRO A 88 4.94 18.19 2.50
C PRO A 88 4.58 17.34 3.72
N ASP A 89 3.43 16.68 3.63
CA ASP A 89 2.98 15.61 4.51
C ASP A 89 2.19 14.58 3.68
N SER A 90 1.79 13.48 4.28
CA SER A 90 0.95 12.46 3.62
C SER A 90 -0.30 13.04 2.95
N GLY A 91 -0.87 14.11 3.52
CA GLY A 91 -2.06 14.79 3.01
C GLY A 91 -1.83 15.57 1.72
N VAL A 92 -0.57 15.80 1.31
CA VAL A 92 -0.20 16.36 0.00
C VAL A 92 -0.37 15.32 -1.11
N ALA A 93 -0.04 14.06 -0.85
CA ALA A 93 -0.22 13.00 -1.84
C ALA A 93 -1.69 12.55 -1.94
N HIS A 94 -2.41 12.51 -0.81
CA HIS A 94 -3.81 12.12 -0.75
C HIS A 94 -4.54 12.75 0.45
N ARG A 95 -5.65 13.47 0.23
CA ARG A 95 -6.37 14.19 1.29
C ARG A 95 -6.88 13.29 2.43
N ASP A 96 -7.25 12.04 2.15
CA ASP A 96 -7.69 11.08 3.19
C ASP A 96 -6.55 10.38 3.95
N ALA A 97 -5.27 10.60 3.59
CA ALA A 97 -4.11 9.95 4.24
C ALA A 97 -3.80 10.49 5.65
N GLY A 98 -4.54 11.49 6.12
CA GLY A 98 -4.20 12.23 7.31
C GLY A 98 -2.96 13.11 7.11
N HIS A 99 -2.32 13.50 8.22
CA HIS A 99 -1.16 14.39 8.22
C HIS A 99 -0.02 13.77 9.04
N HIS A 100 0.77 12.91 8.41
CA HIS A 100 1.96 12.31 8.99
C HIS A 100 3.20 12.60 8.13
N SER A 101 4.39 12.41 8.73
CA SER A 101 5.66 12.69 8.08
C SER A 101 5.88 11.78 6.88
N VAL A 102 6.47 12.34 5.82
CA VAL A 102 6.87 11.63 4.61
C VAL A 102 8.32 11.98 4.31
N THR A 103 9.01 11.11 3.55
CA THR A 103 10.35 11.47 3.08
C THR A 103 10.30 12.69 2.18
N LEU A 104 11.23 13.61 2.40
CA LEU A 104 11.43 14.79 1.56
C LEU A 104 12.50 14.55 0.50
N ASP A 105 13.26 13.46 0.57
CA ASP A 105 14.26 13.14 -0.44
C ASP A 105 13.60 12.65 -1.74
N ALA A 106 13.86 13.34 -2.85
CA ALA A 106 13.22 13.05 -4.12
C ALA A 106 13.52 11.63 -4.64
N VAL A 107 14.73 11.13 -4.43
CA VAL A 107 15.14 9.81 -4.94
C VAL A 107 14.46 8.71 -4.13
N ARG A 108 14.47 8.83 -2.80
CA ARG A 108 13.77 7.90 -1.91
C ARG A 108 12.27 7.95 -2.08
N LEU A 109 11.69 9.13 -2.34
CA LEU A 109 10.26 9.26 -2.64
C LEU A 109 9.88 8.48 -3.90
N ARG A 110 10.66 8.63 -4.98
CA ARG A 110 10.43 7.86 -6.22
C ARG A 110 10.56 6.35 -5.96
N ALA A 111 11.61 5.91 -5.26
CA ALA A 111 11.79 4.51 -4.88
C ALA A 111 10.60 3.96 -4.07
N ALA A 112 10.09 4.74 -3.11
CA ALA A 112 8.92 4.39 -2.32
C ALA A 112 7.66 4.20 -3.18
N LEU A 113 7.44 5.08 -4.16
CA LEU A 113 6.30 4.98 -5.07
C LEU A 113 6.39 3.77 -6.00
N ARG A 114 7.61 3.42 -6.47
CA ARG A 114 7.83 2.21 -7.28
C ARG A 114 7.59 0.95 -6.47
N ALA A 115 8.09 0.88 -5.23
CA ALA A 115 7.81 -0.23 -4.33
C ALA A 115 6.32 -0.39 -4.06
N ALA A 116 5.62 0.71 -3.75
CA ALA A 116 4.17 0.72 -3.55
C ALA A 116 3.41 0.17 -4.76
N HIS A 117 3.77 0.64 -5.96
CA HIS A 117 3.14 0.21 -7.19
C HIS A 117 3.42 -1.27 -7.48
N ARG A 118 4.68 -1.71 -7.35
CA ARG A 118 5.07 -3.10 -7.57
C ARG A 118 4.31 -4.06 -6.65
N THR A 119 4.28 -3.77 -5.35
CA THR A 119 3.56 -4.64 -4.40
C THR A 119 2.06 -4.62 -4.66
N PHE A 120 1.47 -3.47 -5.02
CA PHE A 120 0.04 -3.37 -5.36
C PHE A 120 -0.31 -4.18 -6.62
N GLU A 121 0.52 -4.12 -7.66
CA GLU A 121 0.30 -4.86 -8.90
C GLU A 121 0.52 -6.37 -8.75
N ALA A 122 1.48 -6.77 -7.90
CA ALA A 122 1.79 -8.17 -7.66
C ALA A 122 0.72 -8.91 -6.83
N GLU A 123 -0.08 -8.20 -6.04
CA GLU A 123 -1.01 -8.79 -5.09
C GLU A 123 -2.49 -8.50 -5.43
N PRO A 124 -3.18 -9.42 -6.13
CA PRO A 124 -4.59 -9.26 -6.49
C PRO A 124 -5.50 -8.93 -5.30
N TYR A 125 -5.13 -9.43 -4.12
CA TYR A 125 -5.82 -9.15 -2.88
C TYR A 125 -5.97 -7.66 -2.57
N TYR A 126 -4.97 -6.84 -2.87
CA TYR A 126 -5.06 -5.40 -2.62
C TYR A 126 -6.12 -4.74 -3.49
N ARG A 127 -6.11 -5.06 -4.78
CA ARG A 127 -7.05 -4.51 -5.76
C ARG A 127 -8.48 -4.91 -5.44
N GLU A 128 -8.72 -6.18 -5.18
CA GLU A 128 -10.07 -6.70 -4.95
C GLU A 128 -10.66 -6.27 -3.60
N ARG A 129 -9.85 -6.24 -2.54
CA ARG A 129 -10.35 -5.90 -1.20
C ARG A 129 -10.38 -4.41 -0.91
N TYR A 130 -9.39 -3.65 -1.39
CA TYR A 130 -9.21 -2.25 -1.02
C TYR A 130 -9.39 -1.29 -2.19
N ALA A 131 -9.62 -1.79 -3.41
CA ALA A 131 -9.86 -1.04 -4.63
C ALA A 131 -8.76 0.01 -4.90
N GLU A 132 -9.05 0.98 -5.77
CA GLU A 132 -8.17 2.12 -6.02
C GLU A 132 -7.81 2.91 -4.75
N ARG A 133 -8.67 2.84 -3.72
CA ARG A 133 -8.40 3.51 -2.45
C ARG A 133 -7.11 2.96 -1.85
N GLY A 134 -6.93 1.64 -1.79
CA GLY A 134 -5.70 0.99 -1.32
C GLY A 134 -4.44 1.45 -2.04
N ALA A 135 -4.50 1.57 -3.38
CA ALA A 135 -3.37 2.04 -4.19
C ALA A 135 -2.91 3.47 -3.83
N ARG A 136 -3.84 4.33 -3.38
CA ARG A 136 -3.53 5.71 -3.02
C ARG A 136 -2.82 5.81 -1.66
N PHE A 137 -3.23 4.98 -0.69
CA PHE A 137 -2.57 4.92 0.62
C PHE A 137 -1.18 4.26 0.56
N ALA A 138 -1.01 3.25 -0.31
CA ALA A 138 0.27 2.55 -0.44
C ALA A 138 1.46 3.49 -0.72
N GLY A 139 1.28 4.50 -1.59
CA GLY A 139 2.34 5.46 -1.89
C GLY A 139 2.72 6.36 -0.72
N THR A 140 1.74 6.85 0.05
CA THR A 140 2.00 7.67 1.25
C THR A 140 2.59 6.86 2.38
N ASP A 141 2.08 5.65 2.59
CA ASP A 141 2.57 4.75 3.63
C ASP A 141 4.02 4.35 3.32
N SER A 142 4.36 4.11 2.05
CA SER A 142 5.73 3.85 1.62
C SER A 142 6.64 5.05 1.88
N ALA A 143 6.20 6.26 1.53
CA ALA A 143 6.97 7.49 1.79
C ALA A 143 7.19 7.74 3.29
N TRP A 144 6.24 7.35 4.15
CA TRP A 144 6.41 7.36 5.60
C TRP A 144 7.34 6.25 6.09
N LEU A 145 7.22 5.01 5.59
CA LEU A 145 8.09 3.88 5.94
C LEU A 145 9.56 4.23 5.70
N VAL A 146 9.89 4.93 4.61
CA VAL A 146 11.25 5.44 4.36
C VAL A 146 11.78 6.25 5.55
N THR A 147 10.97 7.12 6.15
CA THR A 147 11.38 7.94 7.30
C THR A 147 11.70 7.11 8.54
N LEU A 148 11.09 5.92 8.68
CA LEU A 148 11.36 5.01 9.79
C LEU A 148 12.76 4.39 9.70
N GLY A 149 13.30 4.24 8.49
CA GLY A 149 14.65 3.69 8.27
C GLY A 149 15.74 4.54 8.93
N GLU A 150 15.49 5.84 9.11
CA GLU A 150 16.43 6.80 9.71
C GLU A 150 16.40 6.80 11.25
N LEU A 151 15.38 6.18 11.85
CA LEU A 151 15.29 6.05 13.30
C LEU A 151 16.36 5.07 13.84
N PRO A 152 16.74 5.17 15.12
CA PRO A 152 17.47 4.09 15.78
C PRO A 152 16.74 2.76 15.62
N ARG A 153 17.51 1.66 15.59
CA ARG A 153 17.01 0.30 15.30
C ARG A 153 15.71 -0.04 16.02
N ASP A 154 15.68 0.14 17.33
CA ASP A 154 14.50 -0.22 18.14
C ASP A 154 13.27 0.65 17.81
N GLY A 155 13.50 1.92 17.43
CA GLY A 155 12.44 2.82 16.96
C GLY A 155 11.87 2.37 15.62
N CYS A 156 12.72 2.03 14.65
CA CYS A 156 12.31 1.50 13.35
C CYS A 156 11.50 0.21 13.51
N LEU A 157 12.08 -0.78 14.22
CA LEU A 157 11.45 -2.08 14.44
C LEU A 157 10.13 -1.95 15.22
N GLY A 158 10.08 -1.09 16.24
CA GLY A 158 8.87 -0.86 17.03
C GLY A 158 7.74 -0.22 16.23
N GLN A 159 8.04 0.74 15.34
CA GLN A 159 7.04 1.38 14.48
C GLN A 159 6.51 0.42 13.41
N VAL A 160 7.39 -0.36 12.78
CA VAL A 160 6.97 -1.39 11.81
C VAL A 160 6.15 -2.48 12.50
N ASP A 161 6.55 -2.91 13.70
CA ASP A 161 5.80 -3.88 14.49
C ASP A 161 4.40 -3.36 14.84
N TRP A 162 4.28 -2.11 15.30
CA TRP A 162 3.00 -1.47 15.55
C TRP A 162 2.12 -1.44 14.29
N LEU A 163 2.67 -1.00 13.15
CA LEU A 163 1.95 -0.95 11.88
C LEU A 163 1.46 -2.34 11.48
N SER A 164 2.32 -3.35 11.61
CA SER A 164 2.00 -4.75 11.27
C SER A 164 0.76 -5.25 12.03
N ARG A 165 0.62 -4.91 13.32
CA ARG A 165 -0.55 -5.27 14.15
C ARG A 165 -1.80 -4.53 13.70
N VAL A 166 -1.66 -3.24 13.40
CA VAL A 166 -2.76 -2.40 12.91
C VAL A 166 -3.32 -2.92 11.58
N LEU A 167 -2.43 -3.33 10.66
CA LEU A 167 -2.78 -3.88 9.35
C LEU A 167 -3.37 -5.30 9.47
N ALA A 168 -2.75 -6.18 10.26
CA ALA A 168 -3.25 -7.54 10.50
C ALA A 168 -4.67 -7.53 11.09
N GLY A 169 -4.95 -6.64 12.05
CA GLY A 169 -6.29 -6.45 12.60
C GLY A 169 -7.33 -5.99 11.58
N ARG A 170 -6.92 -5.43 10.43
CA ARG A 170 -7.79 -5.04 9.30
C ARG A 170 -7.83 -6.08 8.18
N GLY A 171 -7.24 -7.25 8.42
CA GLY A 171 -7.16 -8.35 7.47
C GLY A 171 -6.06 -8.19 6.43
N MET A 172 -5.00 -7.43 6.69
CA MET A 172 -3.77 -7.43 5.88
C MET A 172 -2.69 -8.19 6.63
N PRO A 173 -2.44 -9.47 6.30
CA PRO A 173 -1.44 -10.26 7.03
C PRO A 173 -0.05 -9.61 7.00
N THR A 174 0.74 -9.79 8.06
CA THR A 174 2.07 -9.17 8.15
C THR A 174 3.02 -9.58 7.04
N TRP A 175 2.79 -10.74 6.43
CA TRP A 175 3.50 -11.20 5.23
C TRP A 175 3.41 -10.21 4.05
N LEU A 176 2.30 -9.48 3.92
CA LEU A 176 2.17 -8.45 2.89
C LEU A 176 3.09 -7.24 3.18
N LEU A 177 3.18 -6.83 4.45
CA LEU A 177 4.10 -5.77 4.86
C LEU A 177 5.57 -6.23 4.78
N GLU A 178 5.88 -7.47 5.12
CA GLU A 178 7.18 -8.12 4.93
C GLU A 178 7.64 -7.95 3.48
N ARG A 179 6.82 -8.41 2.52
CA ARG A 179 7.14 -8.31 1.08
C ARG A 179 7.26 -6.88 0.59
N HIS A 180 6.39 -6.00 1.05
CA HIS A 180 6.47 -4.58 0.70
C HIS A 180 7.76 -3.93 1.19
N LEU A 181 8.21 -4.23 2.41
CA LEU A 181 9.48 -3.71 2.93
C LEU A 181 10.69 -4.24 2.16
N GLU A 182 10.63 -5.48 1.65
CA GLU A 182 11.68 -6.03 0.78
C GLU A 182 11.74 -5.32 -0.57
N ASP A 183 10.59 -5.08 -1.21
CA ASP A 183 10.51 -4.27 -2.42
C ASP A 183 11.02 -2.84 -2.18
N LEU A 184 10.66 -2.24 -1.05
CA LEU A 184 11.10 -0.90 -0.67
C LEU A 184 12.62 -0.84 -0.47
N VAL A 185 13.19 -1.82 0.21
CA VAL A 185 14.64 -1.93 0.39
C VAL A 185 15.33 -2.06 -0.96
N ALA A 186 14.86 -2.97 -1.82
CA ALA A 186 15.45 -3.18 -3.14
C ALA A 186 15.38 -1.92 -4.02
N GLU A 187 14.26 -1.21 -4.03
CA GLU A 187 14.07 0.02 -4.82
C GLU A 187 14.96 1.18 -4.35
N ILE A 188 15.19 1.28 -3.03
CA ILE A 188 16.07 2.31 -2.46
C ILE A 188 17.54 1.95 -2.74
N GLU A 189 17.94 0.69 -2.56
CA GLU A 189 19.31 0.26 -2.80
C GLU A 189 19.69 0.31 -4.28
N ASP A 190 18.75 0.02 -5.18
CA ASP A 190 18.95 0.21 -6.62
C ASP A 190 19.20 1.69 -6.98
N ALA A 191 18.45 2.60 -6.34
CA ALA A 191 18.53 4.03 -6.62
C ALA A 191 19.71 4.75 -5.95
N LEU A 192 20.12 4.33 -4.75
CA LEU A 192 21.08 5.06 -3.90
C LEU A 192 22.30 4.23 -3.50
N GLY A 193 22.31 2.94 -3.78
CA GLY A 193 23.35 1.99 -3.40
C GLY A 193 23.05 1.24 -2.08
N PRO A 194 23.78 0.14 -1.82
CA PRO A 194 23.57 -0.71 -0.65
C PRO A 194 23.68 0.02 0.69
N GLY A 195 22.85 -0.35 1.66
CA GLY A 195 22.93 0.18 3.04
C GLY A 195 22.30 1.57 3.24
N THR A 196 21.63 2.12 2.22
CA THR A 196 20.96 3.43 2.27
C THR A 196 19.55 3.38 2.86
N THR A 197 19.08 2.19 3.22
CA THR A 197 17.73 1.88 3.75
C THR A 197 17.65 1.93 5.27
N GLY A 198 18.78 2.14 5.95
CA GLY A 198 18.85 2.11 7.41
C GLY A 198 18.39 0.76 7.97
N TYR A 199 17.39 0.76 8.85
CA TYR A 199 16.91 -0.46 9.52
C TYR A 199 15.70 -1.14 8.87
N LEU A 200 15.25 -0.70 7.69
CA LEU A 200 14.07 -1.30 7.04
C LEU A 200 14.26 -2.78 6.68
N GLY A 201 15.43 -3.17 6.18
CA GLY A 201 15.74 -4.58 5.91
C GLY A 201 15.75 -5.44 7.18
N ALA A 202 16.18 -4.88 8.31
CA ALA A 202 16.11 -5.56 9.59
C ALA A 202 14.66 -5.72 10.08
N ALA A 203 13.80 -4.73 9.82
CA ALA A 203 12.38 -4.81 10.14
C ALA A 203 11.66 -5.88 9.29
N ALA A 204 11.93 -5.94 7.98
CA ALA A 204 11.42 -7.01 7.10
C ALA A 204 11.84 -8.40 7.60
N THR A 205 13.13 -8.55 7.94
CA THR A 205 13.68 -9.81 8.50
C THR A 205 13.01 -10.19 9.82
N ALA A 206 12.68 -9.22 10.67
CA ALA A 206 12.00 -9.48 11.94
C ALA A 206 10.56 -9.98 11.73
N LEU A 207 9.81 -9.39 10.79
CA LEU A 207 8.46 -9.86 10.43
C LEU A 207 8.51 -11.29 9.88
N ARG A 208 9.43 -11.55 8.95
CA ARG A 208 9.66 -12.87 8.37
C ARG A 208 10.00 -13.92 9.42
N GLY A 209 10.94 -13.59 10.32
CA GLY A 209 11.37 -14.48 11.39
C GLY A 209 10.18 -14.90 12.26
N ARG A 210 9.38 -13.92 12.70
CA ARG A 210 8.17 -14.19 13.48
C ARG A 210 7.18 -15.07 12.73
N ARG A 211 6.88 -14.76 11.47
CA ARG A 211 5.97 -15.59 10.65
C ARG A 211 6.44 -17.05 10.60
N ARG A 212 7.74 -17.26 10.38
CA ARG A 212 8.36 -18.59 10.31
C ARG A 212 8.32 -19.38 11.61
N ASP A 213 8.09 -18.75 12.75
CA ASP A 213 7.84 -19.46 14.01
C ASP A 213 6.52 -20.26 13.97
N ALA A 214 5.59 -19.89 13.09
CA ALA A 214 4.29 -20.57 12.92
C ALA A 214 4.12 -21.22 11.54
N VAL A 215 4.58 -20.57 10.46
CA VAL A 215 4.45 -21.06 9.08
C VAL A 215 5.70 -20.73 8.28
N SER A 216 6.38 -21.77 7.79
CA SER A 216 7.57 -21.69 6.96
C SER A 216 7.26 -21.14 5.55
N ASP A 217 8.31 -20.73 4.83
CA ASP A 217 8.17 -20.26 3.44
C ASP A 217 7.71 -21.38 2.50
N ASP A 218 8.20 -22.61 2.72
CA ASP A 218 7.83 -23.77 1.93
C ASP A 218 6.34 -24.11 2.11
N GLU A 219 5.81 -23.98 3.33
CA GLU A 219 4.38 -24.15 3.60
C GLU A 219 3.53 -23.10 2.88
N LEU A 220 3.94 -21.83 2.92
CA LEU A 220 3.26 -20.76 2.18
C LEU A 220 3.25 -21.00 0.68
N LEU A 221 4.39 -21.36 0.10
CA LEU A 221 4.55 -21.58 -1.33
C LEU A 221 3.83 -22.85 -1.82
N ALA A 222 3.73 -23.88 -0.97
CA ALA A 222 3.05 -25.13 -1.31
C ALA A 222 1.52 -25.02 -1.19
N ALA A 223 0.99 -24.06 -0.42
CA ALA A 223 -0.43 -23.97 -0.09
C ALA A 223 -1.37 -23.93 -1.33
N PRO A 224 -1.11 -23.14 -2.39
CA PRO A 224 -1.97 -23.14 -3.58
C PRO A 224 -2.03 -24.49 -4.30
N SER A 225 -0.96 -25.27 -4.26
CA SER A 225 -0.88 -26.60 -4.89
C SER A 225 -1.61 -27.64 -4.06
N ARG A 226 -1.50 -27.58 -2.73
CA ARG A 226 -2.24 -28.44 -1.80
C ARG A 226 -3.75 -28.23 -1.91
N LEU A 227 -4.19 -26.96 -1.92
CA LEU A 227 -5.60 -26.61 -2.11
C LEU A 227 -6.18 -27.25 -3.37
N ARG A 228 -5.47 -27.12 -4.50
CA ARG A 228 -5.89 -27.71 -5.78
C ARG A 228 -5.96 -29.23 -5.73
N ALA A 229 -4.99 -29.88 -5.09
CA ALA A 229 -4.95 -31.34 -4.96
C ALA A 229 -6.10 -31.88 -4.08
N GLU A 230 -6.47 -31.17 -3.02
CA GLU A 230 -7.44 -31.65 -2.01
C GLU A 230 -8.89 -31.26 -2.32
N THR A 231 -9.11 -30.16 -3.04
CA THR A 231 -10.47 -29.66 -3.33
C THR A 231 -10.88 -29.79 -4.80
N SER A 232 -9.92 -30.00 -5.71
CA SER A 232 -10.11 -29.85 -7.17
C SER A 232 -10.63 -28.46 -7.61
N GLY A 233 -10.73 -27.50 -6.70
CA GLY A 233 -11.18 -26.13 -6.95
C GLY A 233 -10.03 -25.16 -7.20
N SER A 234 -10.35 -23.99 -7.74
CA SER A 234 -9.42 -22.87 -7.86
C SER A 234 -9.46 -21.99 -6.62
N GLU A 235 -8.36 -21.30 -6.35
CA GLU A 235 -8.35 -20.26 -5.31
C GLU A 235 -9.34 -19.13 -5.68
N PRO A 236 -10.00 -18.50 -4.69
CA PRO A 236 -10.88 -17.36 -4.96
C PRO A 236 -10.11 -16.16 -5.52
N LEU A 237 -8.82 -16.07 -5.19
CA LEU A 237 -7.84 -15.17 -5.79
C LEU A 237 -6.49 -15.88 -5.85
N PRO A 238 -5.63 -15.58 -6.83
CA PRO A 238 -4.26 -16.09 -6.84
C PRO A 238 -3.56 -15.80 -5.50
N GLY A 239 -3.02 -16.83 -4.86
CA GLY A 239 -2.29 -16.70 -3.59
C GLY A 239 -3.17 -16.62 -2.34
N ALA A 240 -4.49 -16.82 -2.45
CA ALA A 240 -5.40 -16.82 -1.30
C ALA A 240 -5.01 -17.85 -0.23
N ALA A 241 -4.57 -19.05 -0.62
CA ALA A 241 -4.14 -20.08 0.31
C ALA A 241 -2.94 -19.62 1.16
N SER A 242 -1.95 -19.00 0.52
CA SER A 242 -0.78 -18.44 1.20
C SER A 242 -1.18 -17.28 2.13
N LEU A 243 -2.08 -16.39 1.69
CA LEU A 243 -2.59 -15.29 2.52
C LEU A 243 -3.32 -15.78 3.78
N VAL A 244 -4.09 -16.86 3.65
CA VAL A 244 -4.80 -17.46 4.79
C VAL A 244 -3.82 -18.03 5.82
N LEU A 245 -2.80 -18.77 5.37
CA LEU A 245 -1.77 -19.27 6.27
C LEU A 245 -0.96 -18.14 6.92
N ALA A 246 -0.64 -17.07 6.18
CA ALA A 246 0.02 -15.89 6.74
C ALA A 246 -0.85 -15.20 7.80
N ALA A 247 -2.16 -15.06 7.56
CA ALA A 247 -3.09 -14.50 8.54
C ALA A 247 -3.16 -15.37 9.81
N ALA A 248 -3.15 -16.69 9.65
CA ALA A 248 -3.15 -17.62 10.77
C ALA A 248 -1.83 -17.56 11.55
N ALA A 249 -0.69 -17.41 10.87
CA ALA A 249 0.61 -17.18 11.50
C ALA A 249 0.60 -15.90 12.36
N ASP A 250 -0.05 -14.82 11.90
CA ASP A 250 -0.21 -13.60 12.70
C ASP A 250 -0.99 -13.86 14.00
N ALA A 251 -2.03 -14.67 13.94
CA ALA A 251 -2.83 -15.03 15.12
C ALA A 251 -2.03 -15.94 16.07
N ALA A 252 -1.37 -16.98 15.54
CA ALA A 252 -0.52 -17.88 16.32
C ALA A 252 0.59 -17.15 17.08
N ASN A 253 1.18 -16.12 16.43
CA ASN A 253 2.25 -15.31 16.99
C ASN A 253 1.76 -14.11 17.83
N GLY A 254 0.46 -13.99 18.08
CA GLY A 254 -0.12 -12.90 18.89
C GLY A 254 0.04 -11.50 18.29
N VAL A 255 0.21 -11.39 16.96
CA VAL A 255 0.19 -10.10 16.25
C VAL A 255 -1.22 -9.53 16.22
N THR A 256 -2.21 -10.39 15.99
CA THR A 256 -3.65 -10.08 16.02
C THR A 256 -4.38 -11.09 16.90
N ARG A 257 -5.62 -10.77 17.30
CA ARG A 257 -6.45 -11.68 18.09
C ARG A 257 -6.93 -12.91 17.31
N GLY A 258 -6.96 -12.81 15.98
CA GLY A 258 -7.45 -13.85 15.09
C GLY A 258 -7.32 -13.45 13.63
N TYR A 259 -7.51 -14.43 12.75
CA TYR A 259 -7.34 -14.31 11.30
C TYR A 259 -8.65 -14.06 10.55
N GLU A 260 -9.77 -13.95 11.26
CA GLU A 260 -11.12 -13.95 10.69
C GLU A 260 -11.33 -12.76 9.74
N ALA A 261 -10.73 -11.61 10.03
CA ALA A 261 -10.84 -10.44 9.15
C ALA A 261 -10.31 -10.71 7.73
N CYS A 262 -9.26 -11.52 7.59
CA CYS A 262 -8.72 -11.94 6.29
C CYS A 262 -9.54 -13.11 5.72
N VAL A 263 -9.68 -14.18 6.49
CA VAL A 263 -10.29 -15.44 6.03
C VAL A 263 -11.77 -15.27 5.69
N ALA A 264 -12.55 -14.52 6.47
CA ALA A 264 -13.98 -14.31 6.18
C ALA A 264 -14.20 -13.57 4.86
N TRP A 265 -13.30 -12.65 4.51
CA TRP A 265 -13.41 -11.92 3.24
C TRP A 265 -13.06 -12.81 2.04
N LEU A 266 -12.01 -13.64 2.16
CA LEU A 266 -11.57 -14.59 1.13
C LEU A 266 -12.55 -15.76 0.94
N THR A 267 -13.27 -16.14 1.99
CA THR A 267 -14.18 -17.31 2.00
C THR A 267 -15.66 -16.93 1.91
N ASP A 268 -15.94 -15.72 1.45
CA ASP A 268 -17.30 -15.23 1.21
C ASP A 268 -17.99 -16.08 0.12
N PRO A 269 -19.26 -16.50 0.34
CA PRO A 269 -19.99 -17.35 -0.61
C PRO A 269 -20.11 -16.77 -2.02
N ASP A 270 -20.09 -15.44 -2.18
CA ASP A 270 -20.18 -14.79 -3.49
C ASP A 270 -18.84 -14.84 -4.26
N ARG A 271 -17.74 -15.22 -3.59
CA ARG A 271 -16.38 -15.22 -4.15
C ARG A 271 -15.70 -16.58 -4.15
N CYS A 272 -16.05 -17.46 -3.22
CA CYS A 272 -15.31 -18.69 -2.96
C CYS A 272 -16.22 -19.92 -3.01
N ASP A 273 -15.77 -20.94 -3.75
CA ASP A 273 -16.40 -22.25 -3.74
C ASP A 273 -16.49 -22.81 -2.29
N PRO A 274 -17.61 -23.45 -1.89
CA PRO A 274 -17.79 -23.95 -0.53
C PRO A 274 -16.74 -24.97 -0.08
N ALA A 275 -16.25 -25.85 -0.96
CA ALA A 275 -15.22 -26.83 -0.62
C ALA A 275 -13.88 -26.13 -0.39
N VAL A 276 -13.53 -25.17 -1.25
CA VAL A 276 -12.35 -24.31 -1.10
C VAL A 276 -12.42 -23.48 0.19
N ALA A 277 -13.58 -22.88 0.48
CA ALA A 277 -13.80 -22.10 1.70
C ALA A 277 -13.65 -22.95 2.96
N THR A 278 -14.14 -24.19 2.93
CA THR A 278 -13.99 -25.15 4.03
C THR A 278 -12.51 -25.50 4.24
N TRP A 279 -11.78 -25.78 3.16
CA TRP A 279 -10.36 -26.07 3.21
C TRP A 279 -9.55 -24.90 3.79
N LEU A 280 -9.76 -23.68 3.28
CA LEU A 280 -9.06 -22.49 3.77
C LEU A 280 -9.29 -22.26 5.26
N ARG A 281 -10.52 -22.42 5.75
CA ARG A 281 -10.81 -22.29 7.19
C ARG A 281 -10.16 -23.39 8.02
N HIS A 282 -10.15 -24.62 7.51
CA HIS A 282 -9.47 -25.74 8.16
C HIS A 282 -7.97 -25.46 8.31
N GLU A 283 -7.30 -25.07 7.23
CA GLU A 283 -5.87 -24.77 7.25
C GLU A 283 -5.49 -23.57 8.11
N ALA A 284 -6.35 -22.56 8.19
CA ALA A 284 -6.14 -21.49 9.15
C ALA A 284 -6.20 -22.02 10.60
N ALA A 285 -7.17 -22.91 10.88
CA ALA A 285 -7.40 -23.46 12.21
C ALA A 285 -6.32 -24.45 12.67
N THR A 286 -5.61 -25.11 11.74
CA THR A 286 -4.48 -25.99 12.07
C THR A 286 -3.26 -25.19 12.53
N VAL A 287 -3.04 -24.00 11.97
CA VAL A 287 -1.96 -23.08 12.37
C VAL A 287 -2.31 -22.33 13.64
N ALA A 288 -3.52 -21.78 13.74
CA ALA A 288 -4.00 -21.07 14.90
C ALA A 288 -5.45 -21.50 15.19
N PRO A 289 -5.76 -22.15 16.33
CA PRO A 289 -7.14 -22.44 16.66
C PRO A 289 -7.96 -21.14 16.77
N ALA A 290 -9.13 -21.09 16.12
CA ALA A 290 -10.02 -19.93 16.23
C ALA A 290 -10.37 -19.66 17.70
N VAL A 291 -10.26 -18.40 18.12
CA VAL A 291 -10.65 -18.01 19.47
C VAL A 291 -12.18 -18.10 19.53
N SER A 292 -12.73 -18.98 20.38
CA SER A 292 -14.18 -19.07 20.59
C SER A 292 -14.75 -17.70 20.94
N THR A 293 -15.56 -17.13 20.04
CA THR A 293 -16.18 -15.81 20.22
C THR A 293 -17.44 -15.86 21.10
N ASP A 294 -17.52 -16.78 22.06
CA ASP A 294 -18.66 -16.88 22.98
C ASP A 294 -18.75 -15.72 23.99
N ALA A 295 -17.90 -14.71 23.86
CA ALA A 295 -17.94 -13.48 24.64
C ALA A 295 -17.95 -12.23 23.73
N GLY A 296 -19.15 -11.85 23.27
CA GLY A 296 -19.52 -10.44 23.09
C GLY A 296 -19.09 -9.77 21.78
N ALA A 297 -19.78 -10.10 20.69
CA ALA A 297 -19.87 -9.24 19.51
C ALA A 297 -20.53 -7.89 19.85
N ARG A 298 -19.72 -6.89 20.19
CA ARG A 298 -20.05 -5.47 20.01
C ARG A 298 -18.85 -4.75 19.40
N VAL A 299 -18.59 -5.04 18.14
CA VAL A 299 -17.81 -4.14 17.28
C VAL A 299 -18.82 -3.33 16.47
N SER A 300 -18.85 -2.04 16.78
CA SER A 300 -19.65 -1.00 16.14
C SER A 300 -19.41 -1.00 14.63
N ALA A 301 -20.40 -1.47 13.86
CA ALA A 301 -20.51 -1.14 12.45
C ALA A 301 -20.77 0.37 12.34
N GLY A 302 -19.75 1.12 11.90
CA GLY A 302 -19.88 2.52 11.56
C GLY A 302 -20.94 2.69 10.48
N ARG A 303 -22.18 2.97 10.88
CA ARG A 303 -23.25 3.38 9.97
C ARG A 303 -22.87 4.72 9.33
N SER A 304 -22.61 4.68 8.03
CA SER A 304 -22.69 5.84 7.14
C SER A 304 -24.00 6.59 7.39
N ARG A 305 -23.90 7.79 7.95
CA ARG A 305 -25.01 8.76 7.96
C ARG A 305 -25.08 9.41 6.58
N ALA A 306 -25.79 8.76 5.65
CA ALA A 306 -26.39 9.46 4.52
C ALA A 306 -27.60 10.23 5.05
N GLY A 307 -27.47 11.55 5.13
CA GLY A 307 -28.54 12.46 5.54
C GLY A 307 -29.65 12.50 4.50
N SER A 308 -30.77 11.83 4.78
CA SER A 308 -32.01 12.00 4.02
C SER A 308 -32.67 13.31 4.46
N ARG A 309 -32.61 14.32 3.58
CA ARG A 309 -33.44 15.54 3.66
C ARG A 309 -34.81 15.21 3.05
N ALA A 310 -35.82 15.12 3.90
CA ALA A 310 -37.23 15.20 3.48
C ALA A 310 -38.03 16.09 4.43
N ARG A 311 -38.33 17.28 3.89
CA ARG A 311 -39.44 18.23 4.12
C ARG A 311 -40.48 17.93 5.21
N ARG A 312 -40.76 18.96 6.00
CA ARG A 312 -42.05 19.65 6.30
C ARG A 312 -41.69 20.73 7.34
N SER A 313 -42.11 21.98 7.27
CA SER A 313 -43.36 22.61 6.82
C SER A 313 -43.14 23.73 5.81
#